data_AF-A0A538JVN6-F1
#
_entry.id   AF-A0A538JVN6-F1
#
_cell.length_a   1.000
_cell.length_b   1.000
_cell.length_c   1.000
_cell.angle_alpha   90.00
_cell.angle_beta   90.00
_cell.angle_gamma   90.00
#
_symmetry.space_group_name_H-M   'P 1'
#
loop_
_entity.id
_entity.type
_entity.pdbx_description
1 polymer ?
#
loop_
_entity_poly.entity_id
_entity_poly.type
_entity_poly.pdbx_seq_one_letter_code
_entity_poly.pdbx_strand_id
1 'polypeptide(L)'
;MVRARRAHPSERPSSRGGTGASVASMPEPGVGRRRRLAEELEESGLVVEGTDAFRTLLVEEIDHALRPEVHERRVVSSGTILEPRSDPGTWESGTQLDITRGPADRQPLPAARRFADGLSSWLLRRTDGSNEWMIFDRPAGSERDLVVLARVLDATIVQRHLAGAVRLVGSFGVLRWEGFRWHHEPPVSSWTDAVITHSAHGDAAVIEAMLTFAIHDLGSMRIGALLIYRPDGDSGPSVEERLPIPPPLRIRVVSHLAPLRHALAQVDGAAVFDADGVLRQLGVRLVPSDVAEQTVESLRGTRHTSARRYSHDDPLATVIAVSDDGPISVFRNGAVLANSRRD
;
A
#
# COMPACT_ATOMS: atom_id res chain seq x y z
N MET A 1 -43.28 28.56 82.04
CA MET A 1 -43.06 29.77 81.20
C MET A 1 -42.91 29.28 79.76
N VAL A 2 -43.92 29.21 78.87
CA VAL A 2 -44.82 30.27 78.33
C VAL A 2 -43.96 31.38 77.71
N ARG A 3 -43.85 31.56 76.38
CA ARG A 3 -44.83 31.94 75.32
C ARG A 3 -44.15 31.71 73.93
N ALA A 4 -44.76 31.08 72.90
CA ALA A 4 -45.72 31.61 71.91
C ALA A 4 -45.09 32.62 70.89
N ARG A 5 -45.38 32.67 69.56
CA ARG A 5 -46.51 32.21 68.73
C ARG A 5 -46.26 32.55 67.22
N ARG A 6 -46.84 31.72 66.30
CA ARG A 6 -47.56 32.04 65.01
C ARG A 6 -46.80 32.70 63.83
N ALA A 7 -47.15 32.57 62.53
CA ALA A 7 -48.13 31.79 61.74
C ALA A 7 -47.79 31.92 60.22
N HIS A 8 -48.24 30.98 59.37
CA HIS A 8 -48.35 31.02 57.89
C HIS A 8 -49.55 31.90 57.43
N PRO A 9 -49.71 32.38 56.15
CA PRO A 9 -49.70 31.57 54.89
C PRO A 9 -49.31 32.24 53.53
N SER A 10 -49.28 31.40 52.47
CA SER A 10 -49.46 31.56 50.99
C SER A 10 -49.01 32.86 50.29
N GLU A 11 -48.34 32.84 49.12
CA GLU A 11 -48.85 32.43 47.79
C GLU A 11 -47.67 32.29 46.79
N ARG A 12 -47.81 31.41 45.79
CA ARG A 12 -47.06 31.50 44.52
C ARG A 12 -47.89 32.34 43.53
N PRO A 13 -47.25 33.07 42.61
CA PRO A 13 -47.26 32.55 41.25
C PRO A 13 -45.90 32.64 40.52
N SER A 14 -45.80 31.72 39.58
CA SER A 14 -44.81 31.59 38.51
C SER A 14 -44.55 32.86 37.71
N SER A 15 -43.30 33.10 37.30
CA SER A 15 -42.96 33.31 35.88
C SER A 15 -41.45 33.19 35.61
N ARG A 16 -41.14 32.37 34.57
CA ARG A 16 -40.21 32.59 33.44
C ARG A 16 -38.88 33.28 33.80
N GLY A 17 -37.72 32.67 33.64
CA GLY A 17 -37.28 31.87 32.50
C GLY A 17 -35.76 32.01 32.48
N GLY A 18 -35.10 31.28 33.38
CA GLY A 18 -33.65 31.15 33.33
C GLY A 18 -33.30 30.27 32.15
N THR A 19 -32.86 30.89 31.07
CA THR A 19 -32.13 30.27 29.97
C THR A 19 -30.98 29.49 30.59
N GLY A 20 -31.21 28.20 30.84
CA GLY A 20 -30.14 27.24 30.94
C GLY A 20 -29.42 27.32 29.61
N ALA A 21 -28.31 28.05 29.59
CA ALA A 21 -27.35 27.96 28.52
C ALA A 21 -26.97 26.49 28.47
N SER A 22 -27.54 25.80 27.48
CA SER A 22 -27.08 24.50 27.04
C SER A 22 -25.58 24.66 26.87
N VAL A 23 -24.82 24.08 27.79
CA VAL A 23 -23.39 23.90 27.60
C VAL A 23 -23.32 23.01 26.38
N ALA A 24 -23.16 23.64 25.21
CA ALA A 24 -22.95 22.93 23.96
C ALA A 24 -21.86 21.90 24.26
N SER A 25 -22.21 20.62 24.16
CA SER A 25 -21.23 19.56 24.39
C SER A 25 -20.07 19.86 23.47
N MET A 26 -18.91 20.19 24.05
CA MET A 26 -17.70 20.37 23.28
C MET A 26 -17.56 19.11 22.43
N PRO A 27 -17.46 19.22 21.09
CA PRO A 27 -17.33 18.05 20.25
C PRO A 27 -16.12 17.26 20.74
N GLU A 28 -16.26 15.93 20.84
CA GLU A 28 -15.18 15.08 21.36
C GLU A 28 -13.84 15.45 20.70
N PRO A 29 -12.73 15.50 21.48
CA PRO A 29 -11.42 15.81 20.93
C PRO A 29 -11.11 14.90 19.74
N GLY A 30 -11.01 15.49 18.54
CA GLY A 30 -10.69 14.76 17.32
C GLY A 30 -11.83 14.50 16.34
N VAL A 31 -13.08 14.87 16.64
CA VAL A 31 -14.18 14.76 15.65
C VAL A 31 -13.91 15.61 14.40
N GLY A 32 -13.58 16.88 14.57
CA GLY A 32 -13.28 17.78 13.45
C GLY A 32 -12.04 17.33 12.63
N ARG A 33 -11.07 16.71 13.30
CA ARG A 33 -9.86 16.17 12.69
C ARG A 33 -10.12 14.91 11.88
N ARG A 34 -10.87 13.96 12.44
CA ARG A 34 -11.30 12.74 11.74
C ARG A 34 -12.14 13.08 10.51
N ARG A 35 -12.99 14.11 10.59
CA ARG A 35 -13.71 14.65 9.43
C ARG A 35 -12.75 15.15 8.34
N ARG A 36 -11.74 15.96 8.70
CA ARG A 36 -10.75 16.44 7.73
C ARG A 36 -9.93 15.29 7.13
N LEU A 37 -9.56 14.29 7.94
CA LEU A 37 -8.86 13.11 7.46
C LEU A 37 -9.70 12.33 6.43
N ALA A 38 -11.00 12.18 6.66
CA ALA A 38 -11.90 11.56 5.68
C ALA A 38 -11.93 12.34 4.35
N GLU A 39 -12.02 13.67 4.40
CA GLU A 39 -11.95 14.53 3.21
C GLU A 39 -10.61 14.36 2.47
N GLU A 40 -9.47 14.36 3.18
CA GLU A 40 -8.15 14.17 2.58
C GLU A 40 -8.00 12.81 1.88
N LEU A 41 -8.59 11.76 2.43
CA LEU A 41 -8.58 10.43 1.83
C LEU A 41 -9.40 10.41 0.53
N GLU A 42 -10.58 11.03 0.53
CA GLU A 42 -11.41 11.17 -0.67
C GLU A 42 -10.72 12.01 -1.75
N GLU A 43 -10.10 13.14 -1.37
CA GLU A 43 -9.28 13.99 -2.24
C GLU A 43 -8.10 13.22 -2.87
N SER A 44 -7.61 12.19 -2.17
CA SER A 44 -6.48 11.34 -2.61
C SER A 44 -6.92 10.11 -3.41
N GLY A 45 -8.20 10.02 -3.78
CA GLY A 45 -8.75 8.94 -4.59
C GLY A 45 -9.29 7.73 -3.82
N LEU A 46 -9.27 7.74 -2.48
CA LEU A 46 -9.88 6.68 -1.68
C LEU A 46 -11.39 6.93 -1.54
N VAL A 47 -12.17 6.23 -2.37
CA VAL A 47 -13.61 6.09 -2.15
C VAL A 47 -13.83 4.94 -1.17
N VAL A 48 -14.08 5.26 0.10
CA VAL A 48 -14.38 4.23 1.11
C VAL A 48 -15.79 3.68 0.87
N GLU A 49 -15.88 2.56 0.15
CA GLU A 49 -17.13 1.82 0.03
C GLU A 49 -17.48 1.15 1.37
N GLY A 50 -18.78 1.08 1.70
CA GLY A 50 -19.27 0.42 2.91
C GLY A 50 -20.19 1.29 3.76
N THR A 51 -20.51 0.79 4.96
CA THR A 51 -21.42 1.44 5.91
C THR A 51 -20.75 2.61 6.64
N ASP A 52 -21.54 3.51 7.20
CA ASP A 52 -21.03 4.61 8.05
C ASP A 52 -20.24 4.08 9.27
N ALA A 53 -20.65 2.92 9.79
CA ALA A 53 -19.93 2.22 10.87
C ALA A 53 -18.52 1.80 10.42
N PHE A 54 -18.40 1.23 9.21
CA PHE A 54 -17.11 0.86 8.64
C PHE A 54 -16.24 2.10 8.35
N ARG A 55 -16.81 3.16 7.77
CA ARG A 55 -16.09 4.42 7.54
C ARG A 55 -15.55 5.01 8.83
N THR A 56 -16.35 5.01 9.89
CA THR A 56 -15.95 5.48 11.22
C THR A 56 -14.81 4.65 11.79
N LEU A 57 -14.94 3.31 11.72
CA LEU A 57 -13.93 2.36 12.17
C LEU A 57 -12.60 2.56 11.43
N LEU A 58 -12.65 2.68 10.10
CA LEU A 58 -11.49 2.92 9.26
C LEU A 58 -10.80 4.22 9.66
N VAL A 59 -11.52 5.35 9.65
CA VAL A 59 -10.95 6.66 9.98
C VAL A 59 -10.36 6.69 11.40
N GLU A 60 -10.95 5.97 12.37
CA GLU A 60 -10.39 5.82 13.71
C GLU A 60 -9.00 5.15 13.70
N GLU A 61 -8.84 4.05 12.96
CA GLU A 61 -7.56 3.35 12.85
C GLU A 61 -6.50 4.15 12.09
N ILE A 62 -6.90 4.87 11.04
CA ILE A 62 -5.98 5.75 10.30
C ILE A 62 -5.51 6.88 11.20
N ASP A 63 -6.43 7.52 11.94
CA ASP A 63 -6.10 8.61 12.85
C ASP A 63 -5.13 8.15 13.96
N HIS A 64 -5.31 6.91 14.45
CA HIS A 64 -4.39 6.25 15.39
C HIS A 64 -3.02 5.99 14.76
N ALA A 65 -2.96 5.40 13.57
CA ALA A 65 -1.70 5.08 12.88
C ALA A 65 -0.88 6.35 12.53
N LEU A 66 -1.55 7.45 12.19
CA LEU A 66 -0.92 8.76 11.94
C LEU A 66 -0.43 9.44 13.23
N ARG A 67 -0.86 9.00 14.41
CA ARG A 67 -0.51 9.58 15.72
C ARG A 67 0.02 8.50 16.65
N PRO A 68 1.17 7.91 16.30
CA PRO A 68 1.76 6.85 17.11
C PRO A 68 2.15 7.39 18.49
N GLU A 69 2.04 6.55 19.50
CA GLU A 69 2.68 6.82 20.79
C GLU A 69 4.21 6.85 20.59
N VAL A 70 4.86 7.87 21.18
CA VAL A 70 6.33 7.99 21.17
C VAL A 70 6.84 7.66 22.55
N HIS A 71 7.67 6.63 22.65
CA HIS A 71 8.30 6.20 23.89
C HIS A 71 9.82 6.17 23.71
N GLU A 72 10.57 6.89 24.55
CA GLU A 72 12.04 6.96 24.46
C GLU A 72 12.57 7.31 23.05
N ARG A 73 11.89 8.23 22.36
CA ARG A 73 12.16 8.62 20.96
C ARG A 73 11.95 7.50 19.93
N ARG A 74 11.41 6.35 20.35
CA ARG A 74 10.99 5.28 19.46
C ARG A 74 9.53 5.49 19.09
N VAL A 75 9.28 5.44 17.80
CA VAL A 75 7.93 5.45 17.22
C VAL A 75 7.57 4.01 16.93
N VAL A 76 6.48 3.53 17.52
CA VAL A 76 6.06 2.12 17.43
C VAL A 76 5.35 1.87 16.09
N SER A 77 5.59 0.71 15.48
CA SER A 77 4.79 0.24 14.35
C SER A 77 3.42 -0.24 14.83
N SER A 78 2.44 -0.29 13.93
CA SER A 78 1.12 -0.80 14.27
C SER A 78 0.45 -1.45 13.08
N GLY A 79 -0.50 -2.35 13.32
CA GLY A 79 -1.28 -2.95 12.24
C GLY A 79 -2.67 -3.39 12.65
N THR A 80 -3.65 -2.98 11.87
CA THR A 80 -5.05 -3.34 12.07
C THR A 80 -5.64 -3.91 10.78
N ILE A 81 -6.32 -5.06 10.88
CA ILE A 81 -7.09 -5.69 9.82
C ILE A 81 -8.57 -5.40 10.10
N LEU A 82 -9.25 -4.77 9.16
CA LEU A 82 -10.62 -4.30 9.32
C LEU A 82 -11.58 -5.15 8.49
N GLU A 83 -12.62 -5.61 9.17
CA GLU A 83 -13.79 -6.26 8.57
C GLU A 83 -13.42 -7.35 7.54
N PRO A 84 -12.64 -8.39 7.90
CA PRO A 84 -12.37 -9.48 6.98
C PRO A 84 -13.66 -10.26 6.70
N ARG A 85 -13.97 -10.44 5.42
CA ARG A 85 -15.25 -11.02 4.95
C ARG A 85 -15.12 -12.41 4.36
N SER A 86 -13.91 -12.86 4.05
CA SER A 86 -13.69 -14.22 3.52
C SER A 86 -13.71 -15.27 4.63
N ASP A 87 -13.89 -16.54 4.24
CA ASP A 87 -13.89 -17.67 5.17
C ASP A 87 -12.52 -17.83 5.86
N PRO A 88 -12.44 -17.76 7.20
CA PRO A 88 -11.21 -17.97 7.92
C PRO A 88 -10.51 -19.30 7.68
N GLY A 89 -11.26 -20.34 7.27
CA GLY A 89 -10.68 -21.63 6.91
C GLY A 89 -9.77 -21.58 5.68
N THR A 90 -9.82 -20.50 4.89
CA THR A 90 -9.02 -20.33 3.67
C THR A 90 -7.76 -19.48 3.88
N TRP A 91 -7.67 -18.73 4.98
CA TRP A 91 -6.65 -17.69 5.15
C TRP A 91 -5.23 -18.23 5.14
N GLU A 92 -4.94 -19.30 5.87
CA GLU A 92 -3.59 -19.90 5.93
C GLU A 92 -3.14 -20.36 4.54
N SER A 93 -4.00 -21.10 3.83
CA SER A 93 -3.68 -21.59 2.48
C SER A 93 -3.48 -20.46 1.46
N GLY A 94 -4.28 -19.38 1.55
CA GLY A 94 -4.20 -18.27 0.62
C GLY A 94 -3.02 -17.32 0.90
N THR A 95 -2.63 -17.17 2.16
CA THR A 95 -1.50 -16.32 2.57
C THR A 95 -0.18 -17.06 2.67
N GLN A 96 -0.23 -18.40 2.74
CA GLN A 96 0.89 -19.28 3.05
C GLN A 96 1.51 -19.04 4.43
N LEU A 97 0.73 -18.50 5.38
CA LEU A 97 1.13 -18.25 6.77
C LEU A 97 0.40 -19.21 7.70
N ASP A 98 1.02 -19.57 8.81
CA ASP A 98 0.29 -20.20 9.91
C ASP A 98 -0.31 -19.08 10.77
N ILE A 99 -1.62 -19.15 11.05
CA ILE A 99 -2.38 -18.03 11.63
C ILE A 99 -3.00 -18.46 12.96
N THR A 100 -2.44 -17.95 14.06
CA THR A 100 -3.03 -18.10 15.39
C THR A 100 -3.97 -16.93 15.68
N ARG A 101 -5.18 -17.23 16.17
CA ARG A 101 -6.19 -16.22 16.54
C ARG A 101 -6.67 -16.37 17.97
N GLY A 102 -7.05 -15.26 18.59
CA GLY A 102 -7.63 -15.27 19.93
C GLY A 102 -8.42 -13.99 20.23
N PRO A 103 -9.32 -14.00 21.22
CA PRO A 103 -10.13 -12.83 21.55
C PRO A 103 -9.26 -11.69 22.11
N ALA A 104 -9.53 -10.46 21.68
CA ALA A 104 -8.91 -9.24 22.22
C ALA A 104 -9.85 -8.44 23.13
N ASP A 105 -11.14 -8.80 23.19
CA ASP A 105 -12.20 -8.07 23.91
C ASP A 105 -12.03 -7.99 25.43
N ARG A 106 -11.12 -8.79 26.00
CA ARG A 106 -10.81 -8.78 27.44
C ARG A 106 -9.95 -7.59 27.85
N GLN A 107 -9.46 -6.79 26.91
CA GLN A 107 -8.63 -5.61 27.16
C GLN A 107 -9.25 -4.36 26.55
N PRO A 108 -9.09 -3.18 27.17
CA PRO A 108 -9.41 -1.91 26.52
C PRO A 108 -8.62 -1.77 25.20
N LEU A 109 -9.27 -1.23 24.17
CA LEU A 109 -8.69 -1.09 22.83
C LEU A 109 -7.28 -0.44 22.79
N PRO A 110 -6.97 0.62 23.57
CA PRO A 110 -5.61 1.16 23.60
C PRO A 110 -4.56 0.16 24.14
N ALA A 111 -4.93 -0.67 25.11
CA ALA A 111 -4.04 -1.70 25.64
C ALA A 111 -3.86 -2.83 24.63
N ALA A 112 -4.94 -3.18 23.93
CA ALA A 112 -4.87 -4.15 22.85
C ALA A 112 -3.84 -3.71 21.80
N ARG A 113 -4.03 -2.54 21.17
CA ARG A 113 -3.19 -2.04 20.06
C ARG A 113 -1.66 -2.14 20.30
N ARG A 114 -1.20 -2.12 21.56
CA ARG A 114 0.22 -2.30 21.92
C ARG A 114 0.83 -3.63 21.50
N PHE A 115 0.01 -4.67 21.30
CA PHE A 115 0.45 -5.99 20.87
C PHE A 115 0.35 -6.21 19.36
N ALA A 116 -0.18 -5.26 18.59
CA ALA A 116 -0.27 -5.34 17.14
C ALA A 116 0.89 -4.58 16.49
N ASP A 117 1.98 -5.25 16.17
CA ASP A 117 3.15 -4.62 15.56
C ASP A 117 2.98 -4.30 14.07
N GLY A 118 1.94 -4.85 13.43
CA GLY A 118 1.66 -4.72 12.00
C GLY A 118 2.69 -5.41 11.11
N LEU A 119 3.40 -6.40 11.64
CA LEU A 119 4.35 -7.24 10.92
C LEU A 119 4.01 -8.71 11.17
N SER A 120 4.10 -9.16 12.42
CA SER A 120 3.82 -10.54 12.83
C SER A 120 2.56 -10.63 13.67
N SER A 121 2.14 -9.54 14.30
CA SER A 121 0.94 -9.48 15.13
C SER A 121 0.04 -8.32 14.71
N TRP A 122 -1.26 -8.60 14.68
CA TRP A 122 -2.28 -7.75 14.11
C TRP A 122 -3.49 -7.70 15.03
N LEU A 123 -4.10 -6.53 15.10
CA LEU A 123 -5.43 -6.38 15.68
C LEU A 123 -6.45 -6.54 14.57
N LEU A 124 -7.39 -7.47 14.71
CA LEU A 124 -8.54 -7.58 13.82
C LEU A 124 -9.72 -6.87 14.48
N ARG A 125 -10.37 -5.94 13.77
CA ARG A 125 -11.57 -5.23 14.26
C ARG A 125 -12.74 -5.38 13.30
N ARG A 126 -13.94 -5.47 13.86
CA ARG A 126 -15.20 -5.52 13.11
C ARG A 126 -16.16 -4.42 13.54
N THR A 127 -17.10 -4.11 12.64
CA THR A 127 -18.16 -3.13 12.87
C THR A 127 -19.19 -3.56 13.93
N ASP A 128 -19.26 -4.86 14.25
CA ASP A 128 -20.06 -5.38 15.37
C ASP A 128 -19.42 -5.14 16.75
N GLY A 129 -18.21 -4.57 16.78
CA GLY A 129 -17.46 -4.26 18.00
C GLY A 129 -16.52 -5.38 18.48
N SER A 130 -16.54 -6.56 17.84
CA SER A 130 -15.61 -7.65 18.17
C SER A 130 -14.18 -7.33 17.74
N ASN A 131 -13.23 -7.73 18.58
CA ASN A 131 -11.80 -7.60 18.30
C ASN A 131 -11.07 -8.92 18.57
N GLU A 132 -10.16 -9.27 17.67
CA GLU A 132 -9.31 -10.46 17.79
C GLU A 132 -7.84 -10.10 17.64
N TRP A 133 -7.00 -10.86 18.34
CA TRP A 133 -5.59 -11.01 18.01
C TRP A 133 -5.44 -11.94 16.83
N MET A 134 -4.56 -11.56 15.90
CA MET A 134 -4.06 -12.42 14.84
C MET A 134 -2.54 -12.39 14.86
N ILE A 135 -1.91 -13.56 14.93
CA ILE A 135 -0.46 -13.72 15.01
C ILE A 135 -0.02 -14.68 13.89
N PHE A 136 1.00 -14.29 13.14
CA PHE A 136 1.61 -15.07 12.09
C PHE A 136 2.88 -15.77 12.59
N ASP A 137 3.21 -16.93 12.00
CA ASP A 137 4.46 -17.68 12.26
C ASP A 137 5.73 -16.89 11.90
N ARG A 138 5.59 -15.91 11.00
CA ARG A 138 6.68 -15.06 10.52
C ARG A 138 6.20 -13.66 10.16
N PRO A 139 7.09 -12.67 10.09
CA PRO A 139 6.73 -11.31 9.67
C PRO A 139 6.17 -11.28 8.25
N ALA A 140 5.00 -10.66 8.08
CA ALA A 140 4.30 -10.43 6.82
C ALA A 140 3.81 -8.98 6.78
N GLY A 141 4.75 -8.05 6.65
CA GLY A 141 4.49 -6.60 6.72
C GLY A 141 5.07 -5.78 5.57
N SER A 142 5.63 -6.43 4.54
CA SER A 142 5.96 -5.73 3.30
C SER A 142 4.68 -5.33 2.59
N GLU A 143 4.73 -4.31 1.73
CA GLU A 143 3.53 -3.88 0.99
C GLU A 143 2.93 -5.01 0.15
N ARG A 144 3.78 -5.85 -0.45
CA ARG A 144 3.33 -7.05 -1.16
C ARG A 144 2.54 -8.00 -0.25
N ASP A 145 3.04 -8.24 0.96
CA ASP A 145 2.34 -9.08 1.94
C ASP A 145 0.97 -8.49 2.28
N LEU A 146 0.89 -7.16 2.48
CA LEU A 146 -0.39 -6.50 2.76
C LEU A 146 -1.39 -6.64 1.62
N VAL A 147 -0.95 -6.56 0.36
CA VAL A 147 -1.83 -6.76 -0.80
C VAL A 147 -2.37 -8.19 -0.85
N VAL A 148 -1.52 -9.17 -0.56
CA VAL A 148 -1.94 -10.58 -0.44
C VAL A 148 -2.92 -10.76 0.72
N LEU A 149 -2.60 -10.23 1.91
CA LEU A 149 -3.45 -10.31 3.10
C LEU A 149 -4.81 -9.67 2.84
N ALA A 150 -4.86 -8.43 2.35
CA ALA A 150 -6.11 -7.71 2.08
C ALA A 150 -6.99 -8.47 1.08
N ARG A 151 -6.39 -9.04 0.04
CA ARG A 151 -7.11 -9.84 -0.95
C ARG A 151 -7.63 -11.15 -0.37
N VAL A 152 -6.80 -11.92 0.33
CA VAL A 152 -7.17 -13.25 0.85
C VAL A 152 -8.21 -13.15 1.96
N LEU A 153 -8.06 -12.16 2.84
CA LEU A 153 -9.00 -11.93 3.95
C LEU A 153 -10.26 -11.18 3.50
N ASP A 154 -10.28 -10.65 2.28
CA ASP A 154 -11.28 -9.69 1.79
C ASP A 154 -11.51 -8.57 2.82
N ALA A 155 -10.42 -7.86 3.14
CA ALA A 155 -10.32 -6.93 4.25
C ALA A 155 -9.65 -5.61 3.84
N THR A 156 -9.82 -4.58 4.67
CA THR A 156 -9.02 -3.36 4.59
C THR A 156 -7.97 -3.36 5.69
N ILE A 157 -6.71 -3.11 5.35
CA ILE A 157 -5.58 -3.15 6.28
C ILE A 157 -5.05 -1.73 6.48
N VAL A 158 -4.82 -1.35 7.73
CA VAL A 158 -4.11 -0.14 8.12
C VAL A 158 -2.81 -0.55 8.79
N GLN A 159 -1.67 -0.17 8.21
CA GLN A 159 -0.35 -0.46 8.77
C GLN A 159 0.42 0.83 8.99
N ARG A 160 1.00 1.01 10.17
CA ARG A 160 2.11 1.93 10.37
C ARG A 160 3.42 1.16 10.31
N HIS A 161 4.19 1.38 9.25
CA HIS A 161 5.47 0.72 9.05
C HIS A 161 6.57 1.34 9.93
N LEU A 162 7.59 0.54 10.28
CA LEU A 162 8.75 0.98 11.07
C LEU A 162 9.49 2.17 10.44
N ALA A 163 9.48 2.27 9.11
CA ALA A 163 10.09 3.37 8.37
C ALA A 163 9.30 4.70 8.44
N GLY A 164 8.14 4.72 9.09
CA GLY A 164 7.35 5.94 9.28
C GLY A 164 6.13 6.09 8.38
N ALA A 165 6.06 5.33 7.28
CA ALA A 165 4.91 5.34 6.37
C ALA A 165 3.66 4.75 7.04
N VAL A 166 2.49 5.33 6.74
CA VAL A 166 1.20 4.68 7.00
C VAL A 166 0.64 4.17 5.68
N ARG A 167 0.23 2.91 5.64
CA ARG A 167 -0.28 2.23 4.46
C ARG A 167 -1.72 1.78 4.70
N LEU A 168 -2.54 1.98 3.69
CA LEU A 168 -3.92 1.51 3.61
C LEU A 168 -3.97 0.55 2.44
N VAL A 169 -4.43 -0.67 2.66
CA VAL A 169 -4.49 -1.68 1.60
C VAL A 169 -5.85 -2.33 1.58
N GLY A 170 -6.44 -2.45 0.40
CA GLY A 170 -7.76 -3.04 0.21
C GLY A 170 -8.03 -3.32 -1.28
N SER A 171 -9.29 -3.56 -1.63
CA SER A 171 -9.71 -3.75 -3.03
C SER A 171 -9.39 -2.56 -3.93
N PHE A 172 -9.26 -1.36 -3.35
CA PHE A 172 -8.89 -0.11 -4.04
C PHE A 172 -7.38 0.01 -4.34
N GLY A 173 -6.55 -0.96 -3.94
CA GLY A 173 -5.10 -0.90 -4.09
C GLY A 173 -4.41 -0.45 -2.80
N VAL A 174 -3.41 0.43 -2.92
CA VAL A 174 -2.58 0.88 -1.80
C VAL A 174 -2.60 2.41 -1.71
N LEU A 175 -2.95 2.97 -0.55
CA LEU A 175 -2.62 4.36 -0.23
C LEU A 175 -1.45 4.42 0.73
N ARG A 176 -0.48 5.29 0.44
CA ARG A 176 0.70 5.53 1.28
C ARG A 176 0.68 6.96 1.78
N TRP A 177 0.75 7.14 3.09
CA TRP A 177 1.05 8.43 3.69
C TRP A 177 2.55 8.54 3.90
N GLU A 178 3.19 9.39 3.12
CA GLU A 178 4.63 9.63 3.17
C GLU A 178 4.90 11.12 2.94
N GLY A 179 5.79 11.71 3.74
CA GLY A 179 6.15 13.13 3.56
C GLY A 179 4.96 14.08 3.63
N PHE A 180 3.97 13.78 4.48
CA PHE A 180 2.73 14.55 4.67
C PHE A 180 1.77 14.55 3.47
N ARG A 181 1.92 13.63 2.52
CA ARG A 181 0.99 13.47 1.40
C ARG A 181 0.54 12.03 1.28
N TRP A 182 -0.68 11.86 0.80
CA TRP A 182 -1.20 10.57 0.37
C TRP A 182 -0.80 10.32 -1.07
N HIS A 183 -0.39 9.09 -1.35
CA HIS A 183 -0.14 8.58 -2.69
C HIS A 183 -0.99 7.34 -2.88
N HIS A 184 -1.94 7.40 -3.82
CA HIS A 184 -2.74 6.26 -4.22
C HIS A 184 -2.07 5.51 -5.36
N GLU A 185 -1.92 4.20 -5.17
CA GLU A 185 -1.52 3.25 -6.18
C GLU A 185 -2.69 2.29 -6.41
N PRO A 186 -3.29 2.29 -7.60
CA PRO A 186 -4.42 1.41 -7.88
C PRO A 186 -3.96 -0.07 -7.92
N PRO A 187 -4.90 -1.03 -7.88
CA PRO A 187 -4.56 -2.45 -7.97
C PRO A 187 -3.78 -2.76 -9.25
N VAL A 188 -2.83 -3.69 -9.19
CA VAL A 188 -2.04 -4.13 -10.37
C VAL A 188 -2.95 -4.55 -11.53
N SER A 189 -4.13 -5.10 -11.25
CA SER A 189 -5.11 -5.47 -12.28
C SER A 189 -5.59 -4.29 -13.13
N SER A 190 -5.60 -3.06 -12.61
CA SER A 190 -5.95 -1.88 -13.43
C SER A 190 -4.88 -1.55 -14.47
N TRP A 191 -3.65 -2.05 -14.27
CA TRP A 191 -2.54 -1.89 -15.21
C TRP A 191 -2.51 -3.03 -16.23
N THR A 192 -2.88 -4.24 -15.82
CA THR A 192 -2.82 -5.42 -16.68
C THR A 192 -3.73 -5.29 -17.90
N ASP A 193 -4.89 -4.67 -17.77
CA ASP A 193 -5.81 -4.48 -18.90
C ASP A 193 -5.19 -3.64 -20.03
N ALA A 194 -4.32 -2.68 -19.70
CA ALA A 194 -3.61 -1.87 -20.69
C ALA A 194 -2.37 -2.57 -21.27
N VAL A 195 -1.70 -3.42 -20.47
CA VAL A 195 -0.39 -4.00 -20.80
C VAL A 195 -0.49 -5.40 -21.44
N ILE A 196 -1.49 -6.19 -21.06
CA ILE A 196 -1.65 -7.63 -21.39
C ILE A 196 -2.60 -7.84 -22.59
N THR A 197 -2.84 -6.80 -23.39
CA THR A 197 -3.83 -6.87 -24.49
C THR A 197 -3.52 -7.90 -25.58
N HIS A 198 -2.27 -8.35 -25.74
CA HIS A 198 -1.87 -9.27 -26.82
C HIS A 198 -0.83 -10.30 -26.36
N SER A 199 -1.11 -11.58 -26.65
CA SER A 199 -0.22 -12.72 -26.33
C SER A 199 1.12 -12.70 -27.08
N ALA A 200 1.24 -11.91 -28.15
CA ALA A 200 2.49 -11.70 -28.88
C ALA A 200 3.62 -11.13 -28.00
N HIS A 201 3.27 -10.53 -26.86
CA HIS A 201 4.23 -9.92 -25.94
C HIS A 201 4.54 -10.80 -24.71
N GLY A 202 4.23 -12.10 -24.78
CA GLY A 202 4.65 -13.12 -23.82
C GLY A 202 3.62 -13.50 -22.76
N ASP A 203 4.07 -14.24 -21.74
CA ASP A 203 3.23 -14.75 -20.66
C ASP A 203 2.71 -13.61 -19.75
N ALA A 204 1.38 -13.45 -19.75
CA ALA A 204 0.64 -12.55 -18.89
C ALA A 204 1.03 -12.69 -17.42
N ALA A 205 1.24 -13.92 -16.93
CA ALA A 205 1.55 -14.18 -15.53
C ALA A 205 2.96 -13.71 -15.15
N VAL A 206 3.92 -13.72 -16.10
CA VAL A 206 5.26 -13.17 -15.88
C VAL A 206 5.21 -11.65 -15.84
N ILE A 207 4.50 -11.03 -16.77
CA ILE A 207 4.32 -9.57 -16.80
C ILE A 207 3.62 -9.09 -15.53
N GLU A 208 2.54 -9.74 -15.10
CA GLU A 208 1.84 -9.42 -13.85
C GLU A 208 2.78 -9.55 -12.64
N ALA A 209 3.60 -10.61 -12.58
CA ALA A 209 4.58 -10.78 -11.51
C ALA A 209 5.65 -9.68 -11.52
N MET A 210 6.12 -9.26 -12.71
CA MET A 210 7.07 -8.15 -12.86
C MET A 210 6.46 -6.80 -12.48
N LEU A 211 5.21 -6.52 -12.86
CA LEU A 211 4.49 -5.31 -12.45
C LEU A 211 4.28 -5.29 -10.94
N THR A 212 3.84 -6.41 -10.36
CA THR A 212 3.64 -6.56 -8.91
C THR A 212 4.95 -6.29 -8.16
N PHE A 213 6.07 -6.84 -8.65
CA PHE A 213 7.38 -6.59 -8.07
C PHE A 213 7.83 -5.13 -8.25
N ALA A 214 7.66 -4.56 -9.44
CA ALA A 214 7.98 -3.16 -9.70
C ALA A 214 7.23 -2.20 -8.76
N ILE A 215 5.93 -2.45 -8.53
CA ILE A 215 5.06 -1.59 -7.72
C ILE A 215 5.31 -1.81 -6.22
N HIS A 216 5.17 -3.06 -5.75
CA HIS A 216 5.11 -3.34 -4.32
C HIS A 216 6.45 -3.67 -3.67
N ASP A 217 7.46 -4.05 -4.45
CA ASP A 217 8.80 -4.39 -3.93
C ASP A 217 9.82 -3.29 -4.22
N LEU A 218 9.77 -2.67 -5.40
CA LEU A 218 10.72 -1.61 -5.79
C LEU A 218 10.16 -0.21 -5.52
N GLY A 219 8.98 0.11 -6.05
CA GLY A 219 8.34 1.41 -5.91
C GLY A 219 8.04 1.76 -4.44
N SER A 220 7.49 0.81 -3.69
CA SER A 220 7.21 1.00 -2.25
C SER A 220 8.45 1.29 -1.39
N MET A 221 9.64 0.93 -1.89
CA MET A 221 10.94 1.15 -1.22
C MET A 221 11.78 2.24 -1.90
N ARG A 222 11.24 2.92 -2.92
CA ARG A 222 11.94 3.95 -3.71
C ARG A 222 13.23 3.44 -4.36
N ILE A 223 13.21 2.19 -4.82
CA ILE A 223 14.32 1.58 -5.54
C ILE A 223 14.12 1.84 -7.03
N GLY A 224 14.92 2.76 -7.58
CA GLY A 224 14.94 3.02 -9.01
C GLY A 224 15.55 1.84 -9.78
N ALA A 225 14.84 1.31 -10.76
CA ALA A 225 15.26 0.13 -11.52
C ALA A 225 14.67 0.13 -12.93
N LEU A 226 15.33 -0.57 -13.85
CA LEU A 226 14.83 -0.80 -15.19
C LEU A 226 14.71 -2.30 -15.44
N LEU A 227 13.49 -2.79 -15.64
CA LEU A 227 13.20 -4.21 -15.85
C LEU A 227 12.79 -4.41 -17.32
N ILE A 228 13.43 -5.36 -18.00
CA ILE A 228 13.15 -5.70 -19.40
C ILE A 228 12.67 -7.14 -19.42
N TYR A 229 11.49 -7.37 -19.96
CA TYR A 229 10.94 -8.69 -20.23
C TYR A 229 11.04 -8.97 -21.73
N ARG A 230 11.72 -10.05 -22.11
CA ARG A 230 11.80 -10.52 -23.48
C ARG A 230 11.00 -11.82 -23.64
N PRO A 231 9.92 -11.81 -24.44
CA PRO A 231 9.07 -12.98 -24.61
C PRO A 231 9.68 -14.05 -25.51
N ASP A 232 10.73 -13.73 -26.26
CA ASP A 232 11.46 -14.62 -27.14
C ASP A 232 12.90 -14.87 -26.63
N GLY A 233 13.55 -15.88 -27.23
CA GLY A 233 14.93 -16.25 -26.91
C GLY A 233 15.98 -15.40 -27.62
N ASP A 234 15.57 -14.34 -28.31
CA ASP A 234 16.46 -13.52 -29.11
C ASP A 234 17.37 -12.67 -28.21
N SER A 235 18.59 -12.40 -28.69
CA SER A 235 19.59 -11.61 -27.96
C SER A 235 19.16 -10.16 -27.74
N GLY A 236 18.06 -9.72 -28.38
CA GLY A 236 17.55 -8.36 -28.40
C GLY A 236 18.56 -7.35 -28.95
N PRO A 237 18.30 -6.04 -28.79
CA PRO A 237 19.24 -4.99 -29.13
C PRO A 237 20.54 -5.06 -28.34
N SER A 238 21.56 -4.40 -28.87
CA SER A 238 22.88 -4.30 -28.24
C SER A 238 22.80 -3.65 -26.86
N VAL A 239 23.46 -4.28 -25.89
CA VAL A 239 23.64 -3.76 -24.53
C VAL A 239 25.11 -3.88 -24.12
N GLU A 240 25.58 -2.98 -23.27
CA GLU A 240 26.91 -3.12 -22.65
C GLU A 240 26.76 -3.89 -21.33
N GLU A 241 27.35 -5.09 -21.26
CA GLU A 241 27.42 -5.87 -20.03
C GLU A 241 28.49 -5.28 -19.09
N ARG A 242 28.09 -4.99 -17.85
CA ARG A 242 28.97 -4.38 -16.84
C ARG A 242 29.20 -5.29 -15.63
N LEU A 243 28.40 -6.34 -15.49
CA LEU A 243 28.42 -7.27 -14.39
C LEU A 243 28.47 -8.72 -14.90
N PRO A 244 28.93 -9.67 -14.07
CA PRO A 244 28.85 -11.08 -14.38
C PRO A 244 27.41 -11.56 -14.55
N ILE A 245 27.25 -12.74 -15.17
CA ILE A 245 25.96 -13.42 -15.28
C ILE A 245 25.35 -13.61 -13.87
N PRO A 246 24.12 -13.14 -13.63
CA PRO A 246 23.46 -13.26 -12.33
C PRO A 246 23.03 -14.70 -12.03
N PRO A 247 22.77 -15.04 -10.75
CA PRO A 247 22.08 -16.28 -10.43
C PRO A 247 20.69 -16.32 -11.10
N PRO A 248 20.16 -17.52 -11.43
CA PRO A 248 18.90 -17.69 -12.18
C PRO A 248 17.67 -17.45 -11.30
N LEU A 249 17.58 -16.26 -10.71
CA LEU A 249 16.44 -15.80 -9.92
C LEU A 249 15.21 -15.68 -10.82
N ARG A 250 14.04 -15.98 -10.27
CA ARG A 250 12.78 -16.05 -11.01
C ARG A 250 11.76 -15.10 -10.40
N ILE A 251 11.18 -14.23 -11.19
CA ILE A 251 10.23 -13.22 -10.70
C ILE A 251 8.95 -13.84 -10.11
N ARG A 252 8.61 -15.07 -10.49
CA ARG A 252 7.44 -15.79 -9.99
C ARG A 252 7.69 -16.59 -8.71
N VAL A 253 8.93 -16.64 -8.23
CA VAL A 253 9.29 -17.40 -7.03
C VAL A 253 9.50 -16.44 -5.86
N VAL A 254 8.64 -16.52 -4.85
CA VAL A 254 8.61 -15.57 -3.72
C VAL A 254 9.97 -15.47 -3.02
N SER A 255 10.65 -16.59 -2.77
CA SER A 255 11.96 -16.61 -2.12
C SER A 255 13.07 -15.96 -2.96
N HIS A 256 12.87 -15.78 -4.28
CA HIS A 256 13.81 -15.11 -5.17
C HIS A 256 13.65 -13.58 -5.19
N LEU A 257 12.53 -13.04 -4.70
CA LEU A 257 12.24 -11.60 -4.77
C LEU A 257 13.14 -10.78 -3.84
N ALA A 258 13.43 -11.28 -2.63
CA ALA A 258 14.31 -10.60 -1.68
C ALA A 258 15.75 -10.40 -2.21
N PRO A 259 16.46 -11.44 -2.70
CA PRO A 259 17.79 -11.23 -3.29
C PRO A 259 17.75 -10.39 -4.57
N LEU A 260 16.69 -10.51 -5.38
CA LEU A 260 16.51 -9.69 -6.58
C LEU A 260 16.41 -8.20 -6.24
N ARG A 261 15.54 -7.86 -5.28
CA ARG A 261 15.36 -6.48 -4.77
C ARG A 261 16.66 -5.93 -4.17
N HIS A 262 17.36 -6.75 -3.39
CA HIS A 262 18.63 -6.37 -2.78
C HIS A 262 19.70 -6.04 -3.84
N ALA A 263 19.79 -6.82 -4.91
CA ALA A 263 20.73 -6.57 -6.00
C ALA A 263 20.36 -5.30 -6.78
N LEU A 264 19.09 -5.11 -7.13
CA LEU A 264 18.61 -3.94 -7.87
C LEU A 264 18.78 -2.62 -7.09
N ALA A 265 18.76 -2.67 -5.76
CA ALA A 265 19.02 -1.48 -4.93
C ALA A 265 20.47 -0.98 -4.99
N GLN A 266 21.40 -1.77 -5.52
CA GLN A 266 22.85 -1.50 -5.50
C GLN A 266 23.44 -1.33 -6.90
N VAL A 267 22.67 -1.69 -7.94
CA VAL A 267 23.15 -1.78 -9.32
C VAL A 267 22.47 -0.73 -10.18
N ASP A 268 23.28 0.04 -10.91
CA ASP A 268 22.78 0.91 -11.98
C ASP A 268 22.68 0.14 -13.30
N GLY A 269 21.72 0.53 -14.15
CA GLY A 269 21.40 -0.14 -15.41
C GLY A 269 20.11 -0.97 -15.38
N ALA A 270 19.97 -1.86 -16.35
CA ALA A 270 18.77 -2.69 -16.52
C ALA A 270 18.98 -4.13 -16.09
N ALA A 271 17.87 -4.78 -15.72
CA ALA A 271 17.77 -6.22 -15.52
C ALA A 271 16.92 -6.83 -16.64
N VAL A 272 17.42 -7.87 -17.29
CA VAL A 272 16.76 -8.55 -18.40
C VAL A 272 16.25 -9.91 -17.94
N PHE A 273 14.97 -10.16 -18.18
CA PHE A 273 14.25 -11.38 -17.89
C PHE A 273 13.83 -12.04 -19.20
N ASP A 274 13.96 -13.37 -19.26
CA ASP A 274 13.46 -14.16 -20.38
C ASP A 274 11.96 -14.46 -20.26
N ALA A 275 11.44 -15.25 -21.22
CA ALA A 275 10.04 -15.65 -21.33
C ALA A 275 9.49 -16.38 -20.08
N ASP A 276 10.36 -17.06 -19.32
CA ASP A 276 9.99 -17.76 -18.09
C ASP A 276 10.07 -16.85 -16.84
N GLY A 277 10.47 -15.59 -17.02
CA GLY A 277 10.70 -14.63 -15.96
C GLY A 277 11.98 -14.92 -15.16
N VAL A 278 12.97 -15.57 -15.77
CA VAL A 278 14.30 -15.82 -15.19
C VAL A 278 15.21 -14.63 -15.48
N LEU A 279 15.87 -14.11 -14.45
CA LEU A 279 16.89 -13.08 -14.60
C LEU A 279 18.09 -13.62 -15.39
N ARG A 280 18.38 -13.01 -16.55
CA ARG A 280 19.48 -13.40 -17.45
C ARG A 280 20.63 -12.42 -17.44
N GLN A 281 20.35 -11.13 -17.30
CA GLN A 281 21.36 -10.08 -17.25
C GLN A 281 20.99 -9.06 -16.17
N LEU A 282 22.00 -8.45 -15.55
CA LEU A 282 21.85 -7.47 -14.49
C LEU A 282 22.85 -6.33 -14.69
N GLY A 283 22.42 -5.09 -14.49
CA GLY A 283 23.28 -3.91 -14.60
C GLY A 283 23.76 -3.61 -16.02
N VAL A 284 22.99 -4.02 -17.03
CA VAL A 284 23.35 -3.74 -18.42
C VAL A 284 23.05 -2.28 -18.75
N ARG A 285 23.94 -1.64 -19.51
CA ARG A 285 23.66 -0.31 -20.08
C ARG A 285 22.97 -0.50 -21.42
N LEU A 286 21.83 0.16 -21.58
CA LEU A 286 21.10 0.16 -22.84
C LEU A 286 21.76 1.13 -23.81
N VAL A 287 22.05 0.64 -25.02
CA VAL A 287 22.59 1.44 -26.12
C VAL A 287 21.48 1.58 -27.17
N PRO A 288 20.79 2.73 -27.24
CA PRO A 288 19.75 2.93 -28.22
C PRO A 288 20.34 2.96 -29.64
N SER A 289 19.54 2.55 -30.63
CA SER A 289 19.90 2.71 -32.04
C SER A 289 19.86 4.19 -32.45
N ASP A 290 20.60 4.54 -33.51
CA ASP A 290 20.55 5.90 -34.09
C ASP A 290 19.12 6.30 -34.47
N VAL A 291 18.31 5.34 -34.93
CA VAL A 291 16.90 5.55 -35.26
C VAL A 291 16.13 5.94 -34.00
N ALA A 292 16.22 5.17 -32.92
CA ALA A 292 15.53 5.48 -31.68
C ALA A 292 16.01 6.80 -31.06
N GLU A 293 17.29 7.16 -31.18
CA GLU A 293 17.77 8.46 -30.71
C GLU A 293 17.16 9.64 -31.47
N GLN A 294 16.91 9.48 -32.76
CA GLN A 294 16.37 10.52 -33.63
C GLN A 294 14.83 10.59 -33.60
N THR A 295 14.14 9.46 -33.49
CA THR A 295 12.68 9.38 -33.63
C THR A 295 11.93 9.32 -32.30
N VAL A 296 12.58 8.87 -31.22
CA VAL A 296 11.95 8.73 -29.91
C VAL A 296 12.38 9.87 -29.00
N GLU A 297 11.44 10.79 -28.79
CA GLU A 297 11.61 11.92 -27.87
C GLU A 297 11.94 11.43 -26.46
N SER A 298 12.77 12.23 -25.77
CA SER A 298 13.09 11.99 -24.37
C SER A 298 11.82 12.06 -23.51
N LEU A 299 11.78 11.22 -22.49
CA LEU A 299 10.70 11.17 -21.52
C LEU A 299 11.31 11.16 -20.13
N ARG A 300 10.95 12.15 -19.31
CA ARG A 300 11.21 12.26 -17.86
C ARG A 300 12.43 11.47 -17.34
N GLY A 301 13.59 12.14 -17.28
CA GLY A 301 14.82 11.55 -16.74
C GLY A 301 15.47 10.53 -17.67
N THR A 302 16.68 10.11 -17.32
CA THR A 302 17.49 9.22 -18.16
C THR A 302 16.90 7.82 -18.26
N ARG A 303 16.41 7.26 -17.14
CA ARG A 303 15.87 5.89 -17.08
C ARG A 303 14.64 5.68 -17.97
N HIS A 304 13.65 6.58 -17.91
CA HIS A 304 12.45 6.48 -18.74
C HIS A 304 12.77 6.73 -20.22
N THR A 305 13.70 7.65 -20.52
CA THR A 305 14.15 7.87 -21.91
C THR A 305 14.84 6.61 -22.46
N SER A 306 15.74 5.99 -21.70
CA SER A 306 16.39 4.73 -22.08
C SER A 306 15.39 3.59 -22.23
N ALA A 307 14.42 3.46 -21.31
CA ALA A 307 13.36 2.47 -21.37
C ALA A 307 12.54 2.59 -22.67
N ARG A 308 12.12 3.82 -22.98
CA ARG A 308 11.30 4.13 -24.16
C ARG A 308 12.06 3.80 -25.44
N ARG A 309 13.30 4.27 -25.57
CA ARG A 309 14.15 4.01 -26.75
C ARG A 309 14.46 2.53 -26.93
N TYR A 310 14.81 1.83 -25.85
CA TYR A 310 15.04 0.39 -25.92
C TYR A 310 13.78 -0.35 -26.37
N SER A 311 12.61 -0.01 -25.84
CA SER A 311 11.35 -0.65 -26.26
C SER A 311 10.96 -0.37 -27.72
N HIS A 312 11.52 0.67 -28.33
CA HIS A 312 11.37 0.93 -29.77
C HIS A 312 12.29 0.02 -30.59
N ASP A 313 13.53 -0.18 -30.12
CA ASP A 313 14.49 -1.07 -30.77
C ASP A 313 14.15 -2.57 -30.58
N ASP A 314 13.41 -2.90 -29.52
CA ASP A 314 12.89 -4.23 -29.20
C ASP A 314 11.36 -4.18 -29.08
N PRO A 315 10.61 -4.25 -30.21
CA PRO A 315 9.16 -4.07 -30.21
C PRO A 315 8.38 -5.17 -29.46
N LEU A 316 9.00 -6.34 -29.25
CA LEU A 316 8.39 -7.45 -28.52
C LEU A 316 8.61 -7.33 -27.01
N ALA A 317 9.69 -6.69 -26.58
CA ALA A 317 9.96 -6.49 -25.18
C ALA A 317 8.93 -5.60 -24.46
N THR A 318 8.70 -5.94 -23.20
CA THR A 318 8.01 -5.06 -22.25
C THR A 318 9.03 -4.48 -21.29
N VAL A 319 9.09 -3.14 -21.21
CA VAL A 319 10.07 -2.46 -20.35
C VAL A 319 9.35 -1.72 -19.24
N ILE A 320 9.73 -1.97 -17.99
CA ILE A 320 9.18 -1.31 -16.80
C ILE A 320 10.28 -0.43 -16.21
N ALA A 321 10.08 0.88 -16.26
CA ALA A 321 10.92 1.82 -15.55
C ALA A 321 10.30 2.11 -14.18
N VAL A 322 11.09 1.92 -13.13
CA VAL A 322 10.76 2.34 -11.76
C VAL A 322 11.68 3.51 -11.43
N SER A 323 11.10 4.64 -11.10
CA SER A 323 11.85 5.79 -10.59
C SER A 323 12.03 5.68 -9.09
N ASP A 324 13.20 6.06 -8.60
CA ASP A 324 13.46 6.23 -7.16
C ASP A 324 12.59 7.35 -6.58
N ASP A 325 12.34 8.37 -7.39
CA ASP A 325 11.46 9.47 -7.09
C ASP A 325 10.00 9.18 -7.42
N GLY A 326 9.56 7.95 -7.70
CA GLY A 326 8.16 7.52 -7.55
C GLY A 326 7.34 7.10 -8.78
N PRO A 327 7.46 7.67 -10.00
CA PRO A 327 6.69 7.14 -11.12
C PRO A 327 7.20 5.77 -11.57
N ILE A 328 6.25 4.89 -11.85
CA ILE A 328 6.45 3.62 -12.55
C ILE A 328 5.83 3.79 -13.92
N SER A 329 6.52 3.36 -14.97
CA SER A 329 6.00 3.44 -16.34
C SER A 329 6.31 2.16 -17.10
N VAL A 330 5.36 1.75 -17.92
CA VAL A 330 5.48 0.57 -18.78
C VAL A 330 5.58 1.02 -20.22
N PHE A 331 6.56 0.49 -20.94
CA PHE A 331 6.87 0.83 -22.32
C PHE A 331 6.83 -0.39 -23.23
N ARG A 332 6.39 -0.15 -24.46
CA ARG A 332 6.43 -1.10 -25.56
C ARG A 332 6.43 -0.33 -26.88
N ASN A 333 7.24 -0.74 -27.84
CA ASN A 333 7.31 -0.12 -29.17
C ASN A 333 7.50 1.42 -29.11
N GLY A 334 8.30 1.92 -28.16
CA GLY A 334 8.53 3.35 -27.97
C GLY A 334 7.35 4.15 -27.38
N ALA A 335 6.24 3.50 -27.03
CA ALA A 335 5.05 4.11 -26.44
C ALA A 335 4.94 3.83 -24.94
N VAL A 336 4.32 4.76 -24.21
CA VAL A 336 3.92 4.55 -22.81
C VAL A 336 2.58 3.82 -22.81
N LEU A 337 2.54 2.61 -22.26
CA LEU A 337 1.31 1.81 -22.13
C LEU A 337 0.56 2.13 -20.83
N ALA A 338 1.30 2.34 -19.75
CA ALA A 338 0.73 2.62 -18.44
C ALA A 338 1.73 3.42 -17.59
N ASN A 339 1.22 4.23 -16.66
CA ASN A 339 2.02 4.97 -15.71
C ASN A 339 1.32 5.11 -14.34
N SER A 340 2.12 5.17 -13.27
CA SER A 340 1.60 5.52 -11.95
C SER A 340 1.52 7.04 -11.97
N ARG A 341 0.30 7.56 -12.05
CA ARG A 341 0.10 9.00 -12.07
C ARG A 341 0.59 9.57 -10.75
N ARG A 342 1.48 10.54 -10.84
CA ARG A 342 1.57 11.61 -9.85
C ARG A 342 0.79 12.77 -10.41
N ASP A 343 -0.37 13.02 -9.83
CA ASP A 343 -1.03 14.31 -9.98
C ASP A 343 -0.21 15.41 -9.29
#